data_AF-A0A4S4N787-F1
#
_entry.id   AF-A0A4S4N787-F1
#
_cell.length_a   1.000
_cell.length_b   1.000
_cell.length_c   1.000
_cell.angle_alpha   90.00
_cell.angle_beta   90.00
_cell.angle_gamma   90.00
#
_symmetry.space_group_name_H-M   'P 1'
#
loop_
_entity.id
_entity.type
_entity.pdbx_description
1 polymer ?
#
loop_
_entity_poly.entity_id
_entity_poly.type
_entity_poly.pdbx_seq_one_letter_code
_entity_poly.pdbx_strand_id
1 'polypeptide(L)'
;MDETFRAEHLSSDTSLTAGGNYRFLGQETVTLGIGWTVPKGAELLVNTVPCAEPRLATYYYYLTDHLGNNRVVFGDLGDDGLVDSSDIVQENHYYPFGLAMDGAWSQGAEDGENRYRYNSKELNPDLGLYDYGARHYDPTIARFTSIDRFASKYSF
;
A
#
# COMPACT_ATOMS: atom_id res chain seq x y z
N MET A 1 59.02 10.38 -17.09
CA MET A 1 58.49 11.41 -16.19
C MET A 1 57.02 11.44 -16.50
N ASP A 2 56.22 10.81 -15.66
CA ASP A 2 54.82 10.55 -16.00
C ASP A 2 53.97 11.71 -15.47
N GLU A 3 53.54 12.56 -16.38
CA GLU A 3 52.71 13.72 -16.08
C GLU A 3 51.31 13.25 -15.71
N THR A 4 50.87 13.61 -14.50
CA THR A 4 49.56 13.26 -13.97
C THR A 4 48.59 14.39 -14.31
N PHE A 5 47.70 14.17 -15.28
CA PHE A 5 46.66 15.14 -15.62
C PHE A 5 45.41 14.93 -14.78
N ARG A 6 44.94 15.99 -14.11
CA ARG A 6 43.63 16.05 -13.45
C ARG A 6 42.57 16.30 -14.51
N ALA A 7 41.67 15.35 -14.73
CA ALA A 7 40.47 15.60 -15.54
C ALA A 7 39.46 16.40 -14.69
N GLU A 8 39.27 17.69 -15.00
CA GLU A 8 38.31 18.56 -14.30
C GLU A 8 36.87 18.39 -14.80
N HIS A 9 36.65 17.73 -15.94
CA HIS A 9 35.30 17.52 -16.47
C HIS A 9 35.20 16.24 -17.31
N LEU A 10 34.38 15.28 -16.87
CA LEU A 10 33.95 14.16 -17.69
C LEU A 10 32.58 14.52 -18.27
N SER A 11 32.55 15.15 -19.45
CA SER A 11 31.29 15.40 -20.17
C SER A 11 30.91 14.14 -20.95
N SER A 12 29.78 13.53 -20.65
CA SER A 12 29.13 12.57 -21.53
C SER A 12 27.98 13.27 -22.27
N ASP A 13 28.03 13.30 -23.60
CA ASP A 13 27.03 13.96 -24.44
C ASP A 13 25.67 13.24 -24.51
N THR A 14 25.47 12.18 -23.71
CA THR A 14 24.24 11.39 -23.72
C THR A 14 23.52 11.58 -22.38
N SER A 15 22.30 12.11 -22.43
CA SER A 15 21.41 12.14 -21.26
C SER A 15 21.20 10.71 -20.75
N LEU A 16 21.55 10.47 -19.49
CA LEU A 16 21.36 9.20 -18.80
C LEU A 16 19.86 8.90 -18.64
N THR A 17 19.25 8.31 -19.66
CA THR A 17 17.94 7.67 -19.53
C THR A 17 18.15 6.27 -18.98
N ALA A 18 17.50 5.94 -17.86
CA ALA A 18 17.70 4.70 -17.12
C ALA A 18 17.63 3.45 -18.04
N GLY A 19 18.61 2.55 -17.89
CA GLY A 19 18.58 1.21 -18.49
C GLY A 19 19.49 0.94 -19.69
N GLY A 20 20.53 1.75 -19.94
CA GLY A 20 21.49 1.52 -21.03
C GLY A 20 22.89 1.10 -20.58
N ASN A 21 23.58 0.29 -21.39
CA ASN A 21 25.04 0.09 -21.30
C ASN A 21 25.74 1.31 -21.94
N TYR A 22 26.55 2.04 -21.18
CA TYR A 22 27.27 3.22 -21.68
C TYR A 22 28.73 2.88 -22.00
N ARG A 23 29.18 3.29 -23.20
CA ARG A 23 30.56 3.09 -23.64
C ARG A 23 31.36 4.38 -23.47
N PHE A 24 32.22 4.43 -22.46
CA PHE A 24 33.15 5.56 -22.27
C PHE A 24 34.45 5.28 -23.02
N LEU A 25 34.70 6.02 -24.10
CA LEU A 25 35.96 5.94 -24.83
C LEU A 25 36.98 6.89 -24.21
N GLY A 26 37.67 6.45 -23.16
CA GLY A 26 38.84 7.16 -22.63
C GLY A 26 39.99 7.10 -23.64
N GLN A 27 40.58 8.25 -23.98
CA GLN A 27 41.62 8.29 -25.03
C GLN A 27 43.00 7.79 -24.57
N GLU A 28 43.29 7.69 -23.26
CA GLU A 28 44.54 7.07 -22.77
C GLU A 28 44.41 6.27 -21.46
N THR A 29 43.91 6.82 -20.35
CA THR A 29 43.55 6.07 -19.12
C THR A 29 42.45 6.80 -18.35
N VAL A 30 41.57 6.06 -17.64
CA VAL A 30 40.55 6.64 -16.74
C VAL A 30 40.83 6.16 -15.32
N THR A 31 40.96 7.10 -14.38
CA THR A 31 41.13 6.81 -12.95
C THR A 31 39.77 6.94 -12.26
N LEU A 32 39.27 5.84 -11.67
CA LEU A 32 37.99 5.81 -10.97
C LEU A 32 38.25 5.69 -9.47
N GLY A 33 37.95 6.75 -8.70
CA GLY A 33 38.11 6.75 -7.24
C GLY A 33 39.54 6.42 -6.75
N ILE A 34 39.74 6.38 -5.43
CA ILE A 34 41.08 6.19 -4.88
C ILE A 34 41.57 4.74 -5.12
N GLY A 35 42.67 4.58 -5.86
CA GLY A 35 43.45 3.34 -5.91
C GLY A 35 43.25 2.39 -7.10
N TRP A 36 42.47 2.74 -8.13
CA TRP A 36 42.23 1.86 -9.29
C TRP A 36 42.60 2.50 -10.63
N THR A 37 43.32 1.76 -11.46
CA THR A 37 43.69 2.12 -12.85
C THR A 37 43.16 1.06 -13.81
N VAL A 38 42.50 1.49 -14.89
CA VAL A 38 41.89 0.58 -15.87
C VAL A 38 42.57 0.75 -17.24
N PRO A 39 42.95 -0.35 -17.93
CA PRO A 39 43.60 -0.28 -19.24
C PRO A 39 42.68 0.25 -20.34
N LYS A 40 43.29 0.85 -21.37
CA LYS A 40 42.61 1.39 -22.55
C LYS A 40 41.78 0.29 -23.25
N GLY A 41 40.49 0.57 -23.45
CA GLY A 41 39.54 -0.33 -24.11
C GLY A 41 38.74 -1.25 -23.18
N ALA A 42 38.91 -1.15 -21.85
CA ALA A 42 38.09 -1.90 -20.91
C ALA A 42 36.64 -1.41 -20.88
N GLU A 43 35.69 -2.34 -20.93
CA GLU A 43 34.28 -2.08 -20.61
C GLU A 43 34.07 -2.14 -19.10
N LEU A 44 33.50 -1.09 -18.53
CA LEU A 44 33.08 -1.08 -17.14
C LEU A 44 31.60 -1.46 -17.09
N LEU A 45 31.31 -2.66 -16.59
CA LEU A 45 29.94 -3.09 -16.34
C LEU A 45 29.52 -2.52 -14.98
N VAL A 46 28.77 -1.43 -15.00
CA VAL A 46 28.07 -0.96 -13.79
C VAL A 46 26.91 -1.92 -13.57
N ASN A 47 27.02 -2.75 -12.53
CA ASN A 47 25.87 -3.52 -12.06
C ASN A 47 24.91 -2.54 -11.38
N THR A 48 24.00 -1.95 -12.14
CA THR A 48 22.85 -1.28 -11.56
C THR A 48 21.97 -2.38 -11.00
N VAL A 49 22.19 -2.74 -9.73
CA VAL A 49 21.13 -3.39 -8.96
C VAL A 49 20.02 -2.34 -8.94
N PRO A 50 18.90 -2.55 -9.65
CA PRO A 50 17.82 -1.59 -9.63
C PRO A 50 17.41 -1.45 -8.16
N CYS A 51 17.51 -0.23 -7.64
CA CYS A 51 16.87 0.09 -6.38
C CYS A 51 15.41 -0.31 -6.55
N ALA A 52 14.89 -1.17 -5.67
CA ALA A 52 13.50 -1.58 -5.72
C ALA A 52 12.65 -0.31 -5.81
N GLU A 53 11.91 -0.17 -6.91
CA GLU A 53 11.03 0.98 -7.12
C GLU A 53 10.15 1.13 -5.87
N PRO A 54 9.97 2.34 -5.33
CA PRO A 54 9.14 2.52 -4.16
C PRO A 54 7.76 1.96 -4.49
N ARG A 55 7.34 0.93 -3.76
CA ARG A 55 6.01 0.33 -3.91
C ARG A 55 5.00 1.46 -3.73
N LEU A 56 4.26 1.78 -4.77
CA LEU A 56 3.23 2.82 -4.71
C LEU A 56 2.18 2.41 -3.67
N ALA A 57 1.63 3.38 -2.96
CA ALA A 57 0.60 3.12 -1.98
C ALA A 57 -0.63 2.54 -2.69
N THR A 58 -1.12 1.39 -2.23
CA THR A 58 -2.39 0.82 -2.69
C THR A 58 -3.53 1.58 -2.04
N TYR A 59 -4.44 2.12 -2.85
CA TYR A 59 -5.61 2.84 -2.37
C TYR A 59 -6.84 1.93 -2.40
N TYR A 60 -7.59 1.95 -1.31
CA TYR A 60 -8.88 1.29 -1.21
C TYR A 60 -9.99 2.33 -1.13
N TYR A 61 -11.09 2.03 -1.79
CA TYR A 61 -12.31 2.83 -1.85
C TYR A 61 -13.47 2.05 -1.24
N TYR A 62 -14.45 2.80 -0.75
CA TYR A 62 -15.58 2.26 -0.01
C TYR A 62 -16.89 2.69 -0.66
N LEU A 63 -17.72 1.72 -1.03
CA LEU A 63 -19.12 1.94 -1.36
C LEU A 63 -19.95 1.74 -0.09
N THR A 64 -20.57 2.81 0.38
CA THR A 64 -21.41 2.78 1.57
C THR A 64 -22.90 2.85 1.21
N ASP A 65 -23.74 2.27 2.05
CA ASP A 65 -25.19 2.49 1.97
C ASP A 65 -25.63 3.83 2.60
N HIS A 66 -26.94 4.09 2.61
CA HIS A 66 -27.53 5.32 3.15
C HIS A 66 -27.30 5.55 4.66
N LEU A 67 -26.93 4.52 5.42
CA LEU A 67 -26.60 4.61 6.85
C LEU A 67 -25.09 4.66 7.08
N GLY A 68 -24.29 4.64 6.02
CA GLY A 68 -22.83 4.61 6.14
C GLY A 68 -22.28 3.22 6.49
N ASN A 69 -23.03 2.14 6.22
CA ASN A 69 -22.47 0.79 6.30
C ASN A 69 -21.60 0.53 5.08
N ASN A 70 -20.39 0.02 5.30
CA ASN A 70 -19.50 -0.34 4.20
C ASN A 70 -20.03 -1.59 3.50
N ARG A 71 -20.37 -1.50 2.21
CA ARG A 71 -20.94 -2.60 1.42
C ARG A 71 -19.91 -3.27 0.54
N VAL A 72 -19.03 -2.50 -0.09
CA VAL A 72 -17.98 -3.02 -0.98
C VAL A 72 -16.70 -2.24 -0.75
N VAL A 73 -15.59 -2.98 -0.58
CA VAL A 73 -14.22 -2.46 -0.58
C VAL A 73 -13.55 -2.92 -1.86
N PHE A 74 -12.97 -1.99 -2.60
CA PHE A 74 -12.28 -2.27 -3.86
C PHE A 74 -11.13 -1.28 -4.06
N GLY A 75 -10.20 -1.61 -4.95
CA GLY A 75 -9.09 -0.74 -5.35
C GLY A 75 -8.63 -1.13 -6.73
N ASP A 76 -7.81 -0.31 -7.39
CA ASP A 76 -7.14 -0.74 -8.62
C ASP A 76 -5.96 -1.63 -8.22
N LEU A 77 -6.20 -2.94 -8.10
CA LEU A 77 -5.18 -3.89 -7.64
C LEU A 77 -4.24 -4.30 -8.77
N GLY A 78 -4.67 -4.12 -10.02
CA GLY A 78 -3.90 -4.36 -11.23
C GLY A 78 -3.04 -3.19 -11.70
N ASP A 79 -3.22 -2.00 -11.11
CA ASP A 79 -2.62 -0.72 -11.55
C ASP A 79 -2.88 -0.43 -13.05
N ASP A 80 -4.04 -0.85 -13.57
CA ASP A 80 -4.41 -0.70 -14.99
C ASP A 80 -5.38 0.46 -15.26
N GLY A 81 -5.80 1.16 -14.20
CA GLY A 81 -6.74 2.27 -14.24
C GLY A 81 -8.20 1.85 -14.38
N LEU A 82 -8.50 0.55 -14.29
CA LEU A 82 -9.84 0.00 -14.32
C LEU A 82 -10.20 -0.62 -12.97
N VAL A 83 -11.48 -0.88 -12.76
CA VAL A 83 -11.98 -1.59 -11.58
C VAL A 83 -12.97 -2.64 -12.08
N ASP A 84 -12.64 -3.91 -11.90
CA ASP A 84 -13.50 -5.04 -12.23
C ASP A 84 -13.81 -5.94 -11.02
N SER A 85 -14.43 -7.10 -11.24
CA SER A 85 -14.79 -8.01 -10.15
C SER A 85 -13.59 -8.58 -9.39
N SER A 86 -12.41 -8.64 -10.02
CA SER A 86 -11.17 -9.12 -9.39
C SER A 86 -10.52 -8.09 -8.47
N ASP A 87 -10.92 -6.82 -8.61
CA ASP A 87 -10.50 -5.70 -7.78
C ASP A 87 -11.36 -5.54 -6.50
N ILE A 88 -12.42 -6.33 -6.37
CA ILE A 88 -13.26 -6.36 -5.17
C ILE A 88 -12.54 -7.17 -4.09
N VAL A 89 -12.21 -6.48 -3.00
CA VAL A 89 -11.44 -7.03 -1.88
C VAL A 89 -12.36 -7.64 -0.83
N GLN A 90 -13.50 -6.99 -0.61
CA GLN A 90 -14.44 -7.37 0.44
C GLN A 90 -15.85 -6.90 0.08
N GLU A 91 -16.81 -7.82 0.17
CA GLU A 91 -18.23 -7.51 0.06
C GLU A 91 -18.93 -7.86 1.37
N ASN A 92 -19.62 -6.86 1.93
CA ASN A 92 -20.30 -6.97 3.21
C ASN A 92 -21.81 -6.77 3.04
N HIS A 93 -22.57 -7.70 3.60
CA HIS A 93 -24.01 -7.61 3.70
C HIS A 93 -24.41 -7.77 5.16
N TYR A 94 -25.37 -6.97 5.61
CA TYR A 94 -25.77 -6.93 7.01
C TYR A 94 -27.27 -7.20 7.16
N TYR A 95 -27.62 -7.95 8.19
CA TYR A 95 -28.96 -7.90 8.77
C TYR A 95 -29.24 -6.50 9.34
N PRO A 96 -30.52 -6.15 9.60
CA PRO A 96 -30.88 -4.79 10.05
C PRO A 96 -30.09 -4.29 11.27
N PHE A 97 -29.70 -5.21 12.17
CA PHE A 97 -28.96 -4.92 13.40
C PHE A 97 -27.43 -5.12 13.28
N GLY A 98 -26.90 -5.19 12.07
CA GLY A 98 -25.45 -5.15 11.84
C GLY A 98 -24.72 -6.49 11.90
N LEU A 99 -25.44 -7.60 12.11
CA LEU A 99 -24.86 -8.94 11.95
C LEU A 99 -24.51 -9.17 10.49
N ALA A 100 -23.28 -9.59 10.22
CA ALA A 100 -22.85 -9.93 8.86
C ALA A 100 -23.62 -11.16 8.35
N MET A 101 -24.10 -11.08 7.12
CA MET A 101 -24.67 -12.21 6.39
C MET A 101 -23.55 -13.04 5.79
N ASP A 102 -23.69 -14.36 5.87
CA ASP A 102 -22.78 -15.30 5.21
C ASP A 102 -23.32 -15.67 3.81
N GLY A 103 -22.43 -15.81 2.83
CA GLY A 103 -22.79 -16.08 1.45
C GLY A 103 -21.56 -16.19 0.53
N ALA A 104 -21.77 -16.43 -0.76
CA ALA A 104 -20.65 -16.58 -1.70
C ALA A 104 -19.74 -15.33 -1.78
N TRP A 105 -20.29 -14.15 -1.47
CA TRP A 105 -19.60 -12.86 -1.42
C TRP A 105 -18.74 -12.63 -0.17
N SER A 106 -18.93 -13.42 0.90
CA SER A 106 -18.16 -13.27 2.15
C SER A 106 -16.74 -13.85 2.05
N GLN A 107 -16.38 -14.41 0.89
CA GLN A 107 -15.07 -14.96 0.61
C GLN A 107 -14.09 -13.86 0.21
N GLY A 108 -13.49 -13.21 1.19
CA GLY A 108 -12.48 -12.20 0.93
C GLY A 108 -12.13 -11.41 2.18
N ALA A 109 -11.04 -11.81 2.82
CA ALA A 109 -9.90 -10.93 3.02
C ALA A 109 -8.89 -11.57 4.00
N GLU A 110 -7.83 -12.18 3.46
CA GLU A 110 -6.67 -12.57 4.28
C GLU A 110 -5.63 -11.44 4.38
N ASP A 111 -5.58 -10.55 3.38
CA ASP A 111 -4.70 -9.38 3.36
C ASP A 111 -5.50 -8.14 2.92
N GLY A 112 -5.41 -7.04 3.68
CA GLY A 112 -6.15 -5.80 3.40
C GLY A 112 -7.62 -5.75 3.84
N GLU A 113 -8.09 -6.66 4.72
CA GLU A 113 -9.47 -6.63 5.23
C GLU A 113 -9.81 -5.30 5.92
N ASN A 114 -10.94 -4.70 5.56
CA ASN A 114 -11.44 -3.55 6.30
C ASN A 114 -12.24 -4.00 7.54
N ARG A 115 -11.77 -3.56 8.71
CA ARG A 115 -12.45 -3.78 9.99
C ARG A 115 -13.59 -2.79 10.24
N TYR A 116 -13.61 -1.64 9.55
CA TYR A 116 -14.73 -0.70 9.62
C TYR A 116 -15.89 -1.17 8.73
N ARG A 117 -16.95 -1.66 9.37
CA ARG A 117 -18.06 -2.38 8.74
C ARG A 117 -19.39 -1.66 8.96
N TYR A 118 -20.21 -2.14 9.89
CA TYR A 118 -21.53 -1.59 10.19
C TYR A 118 -21.44 -0.22 10.90
N ASN A 119 -22.27 0.74 10.49
CA ASN A 119 -22.32 2.13 10.95
C ASN A 119 -20.95 2.82 11.00
N SER A 120 -20.05 2.45 10.07
CA SER A 120 -18.66 2.91 10.06
C SER A 120 -17.92 2.67 11.39
N LYS A 121 -18.29 1.61 12.12
CA LYS A 121 -17.61 1.18 13.35
C LYS A 121 -16.69 0.01 13.10
N GLU A 122 -15.60 -0.02 13.85
CA GLU A 122 -14.61 -1.08 13.79
C GLU A 122 -15.18 -2.33 14.47
N LEU A 123 -15.15 -3.45 13.76
CA LEU A 123 -15.43 -4.76 14.30
C LEU A 123 -14.15 -5.32 14.91
N ASN A 124 -14.20 -5.67 16.19
CA ASN A 124 -13.14 -6.43 16.83
C ASN A 124 -13.32 -7.93 16.48
N PRO A 125 -12.39 -8.57 15.75
CA PRO A 125 -12.54 -9.95 15.30
C PRO A 125 -12.49 -10.95 16.46
N ASP A 126 -11.76 -10.65 17.53
CA ASP A 126 -11.60 -11.56 18.68
C ASP A 126 -12.87 -11.63 19.52
N LEU A 127 -13.61 -10.52 19.59
CA LEU A 127 -14.81 -10.39 20.42
C LEU A 127 -16.11 -10.48 19.61
N GLY A 128 -16.07 -10.25 18.30
CA GLY A 128 -17.27 -10.13 17.46
C GLY A 128 -18.10 -8.89 17.78
N LEU A 129 -17.51 -7.88 18.42
CA LEU A 129 -18.20 -6.66 18.88
C LEU A 129 -17.75 -5.44 18.11
N TYR A 130 -18.69 -4.52 17.87
CA TYR A 130 -18.39 -3.22 17.28
C TYR A 130 -18.00 -2.20 18.35
N ASP A 131 -16.91 -1.47 18.11
CA ASP A 131 -16.46 -0.38 18.98
C ASP A 131 -17.17 0.94 18.63
N TYR A 132 -18.04 1.40 19.53
CA TYR A 132 -18.72 2.70 19.45
C TYR A 132 -18.06 3.77 20.35
N GLY A 133 -16.85 3.50 20.85
CA GLY A 133 -16.04 4.36 21.70
C GLY A 133 -16.47 4.31 23.17
N ALA A 134 -17.73 4.65 23.47
CA ALA A 134 -18.22 4.65 24.86
C ALA A 134 -18.70 3.26 25.32
N ARG A 135 -19.09 2.40 24.38
CA ARG A 135 -19.67 1.07 24.63
C ARG A 135 -19.33 0.15 23.46
N HIS A 136 -19.31 -1.15 23.71
CA HIS A 136 -19.27 -2.16 22.65
C HIS A 136 -20.69 -2.61 22.29
N TYR A 137 -20.95 -2.73 21.00
CA TYR A 137 -22.23 -3.19 20.46
C TYR A 137 -22.11 -4.63 19.94
N ASP A 138 -23.03 -5.48 20.40
CA ASP A 138 -23.15 -6.85 19.94
C ASP A 138 -24.21 -6.93 18.84
N PRO A 139 -23.80 -7.20 17.58
CA PRO A 139 -24.73 -7.30 16.46
C PRO A 139 -25.57 -8.58 16.48
N THR A 140 -25.15 -9.63 17.19
CA THR A 140 -25.85 -10.93 17.22
C THR A 140 -27.16 -10.85 17.98
N ILE A 141 -27.15 -10.15 19.11
CA ILE A 141 -28.32 -9.92 19.97
C ILE A 141 -28.89 -8.51 19.83
N ALA A 142 -28.30 -7.67 18.96
CA ALA A 142 -28.70 -6.29 18.71
C ALA A 142 -28.66 -5.37 19.95
N ARG A 143 -27.67 -5.52 20.84
CA ARG A 143 -27.61 -4.78 22.11
C ARG A 143 -26.21 -4.26 22.44
N PHE A 144 -26.16 -3.20 23.24
CA PHE A 144 -24.91 -2.78 23.88
C PHE A 144 -24.57 -3.70 25.06
N THR A 145 -23.28 -3.98 25.22
CA THR A 145 -22.73 -4.82 26.29
C THR A 145 -22.77 -4.16 27.67
N SER A 146 -22.93 -2.83 27.73
CA SER A 146 -22.98 -2.06 28.96
C SER A 146 -24.12 -1.04 29.00
N ILE A 147 -24.53 -0.69 30.21
CA ILE A 147 -25.52 0.36 30.48
C ILE A 147 -24.93 1.71 30.05
N ASP A 148 -25.78 2.59 29.52
CA ASP A 148 -25.38 3.96 29.19
C ASP A 148 -24.87 4.72 30.43
N ARG A 149 -23.71 5.38 30.32
CA ARG A 149 -23.11 6.16 31.41
C ARG A 149 -24.00 7.27 31.96
N PHE A 150 -24.94 7.77 31.16
CA PHE A 150 -25.90 8.81 31.54
C PHE A 150 -27.28 8.25 31.90
N ALA A 151 -27.46 6.92 31.95
CA ALA A 151 -28.74 6.30 32.25
C ALA A 151 -29.35 6.81 33.57
N SER A 152 -28.55 6.96 34.62
CA SER A 152 -29.00 7.44 35.93
C SER A 152 -29.38 8.92 35.96
N LYS A 153 -28.83 9.74 35.05
CA LYS A 153 -29.11 11.19 34.99
C LYS A 153 -30.55 11.49 34.56
N TYR A 154 -31.18 10.56 33.86
CA TYR A 154 -32.53 10.70 33.31
C TYR A 154 -33.51 9.66 33.88
N SER A 155 -33.24 9.15 35.08
CA SER A 155 -34.22 8.35 35.82
C SER A 155 -35.41 9.25 36.19
N PHE A 156 -36.61 8.85 35.77
CA PHE A 156 -37.87 9.48 36.19
C PHE A 156 -38.26 9.07 37.61
#